data_AF-A0A529FBR5-F1
#
_entry.id   AF-A0A529FBR5-F1
#
_cell.length_a   1.000
_cell.length_b   1.000
_cell.length_c   1.000
_cell.angle_alpha   90.00
_cell.angle_beta   90.00
_cell.angle_gamma   90.00
#
_symmetry.space_group_name_H-M   'P 1'
#
loop_
_entity.id
_entity.type
_entity.pdbx_description
1 polymer ?
#
loop_
_entity_poly.entity_id
_entity_poly.type
_entity_poly.pdbx_seq_one_letter_code
_entity_poly.pdbx_strand_id
1 'polypeptide(L)' 'IERGEPKTPFLHFGDTVRIEMKDKAGHSIFGAIEQKVEKYAG' A
#
# COMPACT_ATOMS: atom_id res chain seq x y z
N ILE A 1 2.79 23.87 -19.37
CA ILE A 1 2.42 22.51 -19.80
C ILE A 1 2.59 21.61 -18.60
N GLU A 2 1.51 21.36 -17.87
CA GLU A 2 1.51 20.36 -16.80
C GLU A 2 1.66 18.99 -17.46
N ARG A 3 2.68 18.22 -17.04
CA ARG A 3 2.88 16.84 -17.53
C ARG A 3 1.80 15.98 -16.89
N GLY A 4 0.64 15.90 -17.54
CA GLY A 4 -0.55 15.18 -17.10
C GLY A 4 -0.44 13.65 -17.18
N GLU A 5 0.70 13.09 -16.79
CA GLU A 5 0.92 11.65 -16.77
C GLU A 5 1.14 11.15 -15.33
N PRO A 6 0.53 10.01 -14.95
CA PRO A 6 0.78 9.40 -13.65
C PRO A 6 2.23 8.94 -13.56
N LYS A 7 2.95 9.46 -12.55
CA LYS A 7 4.38 9.17 -12.32
C LYS A 7 4.61 8.04 -11.32
N THR A 8 3.58 7.65 -10.59
CA THR A 8 3.69 6.62 -9.56
C THR A 8 3.58 5.25 -10.25
N PRO A 9 4.61 4.39 -10.16
CA PRO A 9 4.54 3.06 -10.72
C PRO A 9 3.57 2.18 -9.90
N PHE A 10 3.11 1.09 -10.50
CA PHE A 10 2.38 0.05 -9.78
C PHE A 10 3.30 -0.72 -8.82
N LEU A 11 2.70 -1.56 -7.97
CA LEU A 11 3.44 -2.46 -7.09
C LEU A 11 4.16 -3.56 -7.88
N HIS A 12 5.35 -3.92 -7.42
CA HIS A 12 6.19 -4.97 -7.97
C HIS A 12 6.31 -6.14 -6.99
N PHE A 13 6.77 -7.29 -7.48
CA PHE A 13 7.06 -8.43 -6.61
C PHE A 13 8.14 -8.10 -5.59
N GLY A 14 7.87 -8.44 -4.33
CA GLY A 14 8.71 -8.08 -3.18
C GLY A 14 8.25 -6.83 -2.46
N ASP A 15 7.40 -5.99 -3.07
CA ASP A 15 6.82 -4.84 -2.39
C ASP A 15 5.91 -5.28 -1.24
N THR A 16 5.89 -4.48 -0.18
CA THR A 16 5.00 -4.65 0.96
C THR A 16 4.06 -3.47 1.04
N VAL A 17 2.76 -3.75 1.12
CA VAL A 17 1.72 -2.75 1.33
C VAL A 17 1.18 -2.87 2.75
N ARG A 18 1.10 -1.73 3.43
CA ARG A 18 0.49 -1.61 4.76
C ARG A 18 -0.68 -0.65 4.69
N ILE A 19 -1.86 -1.11 5.07
CA ILE A 19 -3.08 -0.32 5.15
C ILE A 19 -3.51 -0.28 6.61
N GLU A 20 -3.58 0.92 7.18
CA GLU A 20 -4.02 1.15 8.56
C GLU A 20 -4.92 2.39 8.64
N MET A 21 -5.88 2.35 9.56
CA MET A 21 -6.70 3.50 9.92
C MET A 21 -6.47 3.82 11.39
N LYS A 22 -6.22 5.10 11.69
CA LYS A 22 -5.99 5.62 13.03
C LYS A 22 -7.08 6.60 13.44
N ASP A 23 -7.43 6.60 14.72
CA ASP A 23 -8.27 7.63 15.31
C ASP A 23 -7.51 8.96 15.45
N LYS A 24 -8.17 9.97 16.02
CA LYS A 24 -7.55 11.30 16.25
C LYS A 24 -6.40 11.27 17.27
N ALA A 25 -6.36 10.26 18.14
CA ALA A 25 -5.29 10.06 19.11
C ALA A 25 -4.12 9.22 18.54
N GLY A 26 -4.26 8.72 17.30
CA GLY A 26 -3.26 7.90 16.63
C GLY A 26 -3.39 6.40 16.90
N HIS A 27 -4.41 5.95 17.64
CA HIS A 27 -4.63 4.53 17.90
C HIS A 27 -5.22 3.85 16.67
N SER A 28 -4.76 2.63 16.41
CA SER A 28 -5.30 1.84 15.32
C SER A 28 -6.75 1.45 15.60
N ILE A 29 -7.65 1.75 14.65
CA ILE A 29 -9.08 1.45 14.78
C ILE A 29 -9.35 -0.04 14.49
N PHE A 30 -8.67 -0.60 13.49
CA PHE A 30 -8.93 -1.96 12.99
C PHE A 30 -7.69 -2.87 13.00
N GLY A 31 -6.58 -2.42 13.58
CA GLY A 31 -5.26 -3.00 13.31
C GLY A 31 -4.70 -2.51 11.97
N ALA A 32 -3.72 -3.23 11.45
CA ALA A 32 -3.13 -2.97 10.14
C ALA A 32 -3.17 -4.23 9.28
N ILE A 33 -3.51 -4.05 8.01
CA ILE A 33 -3.38 -5.07 6.99
C ILE A 33 -1.99 -4.91 6.39
N GLU A 34 -1.19 -5.96 6.44
CA GLU A 34 0.15 -6.00 5.86
C GLU A 34 0.25 -7.16 4.89
N GLN A 35 0.59 -6.87 3.64
CA GLN A 35 0.65 -7.86 2.57
C GLN A 35 1.90 -7.66 1.72
N LYS A 36 2.53 -8.77 1.36
CA LYS A 36 3.67 -8.80 0.44
C LYS A 36 3.21 -9.27 -0.93
N VAL A 37 3.62 -8.57 -1.98
CA VAL A 37 3.31 -8.93 -3.36
C VAL A 37 4.23 -10.06 -3.79
N GLU A 38 3.65 -11.25 -3.98
CA GLU A 38 4.39 -12.46 -4.35
C GLU A 38 3.85 -13.08 -5.65
N LYS A 39 4.72 -13.80 -6.35
CA LYS A 39 4.32 -14.55 -7.55
C LYS A 39 3.44 -15.72 -7.13
N TYR A 40 2.27 -15.85 -7.74
CA TYR A 40 1.45 -17.05 -7.60
C TYR A 40 2.14 -18.23 -8.29
N ALA A 41 2.43 -19.30 -7.53
CA ALA A 41 3.26 -20.42 -8.00
C ALA A 41 2.48 -21.58 -8.65
N GLY A 42 1.15 -21.62 -8.52
CA GLY A 42 0.30 -22.64 -9.16
C GLY A 42 0.37 -24.02 -8.53
#